data_AF-A0A814N199-F1
#
_entry.id   AF-A0A814N199-F1
#
_cell.length_a   1.000
_cell.length_b   1.000
_cell.length_c   1.000
_cell.angle_alpha   90.00
_cell.angle_beta   90.00
_cell.angle_gamma   90.00
#
_symmetry.space_group_name_H-M   'P 1'
#
loop_
_entity.id
_entity.type
_entity.pdbx_description
1 polymer ?
#
loop_
_entity_poly.entity_id
_entity_poly.type
_entity_poly.pdbx_seq_one_letter_code
_entity_poly.pdbx_strand_id
1 'polypeptide(L)'
;MKIEISKYKAPDIQNLNEQLKEYRKQLLEKFIIKWSNHNHKEEEKNSTCSKLLNIDGNFKCTRLKCMHSGTRLMSKELEPVSVGCVKTPERDSYFCYDHRDSSRYIFFTVEDKTLSFHIDQIKPDNVFENKISKIHDCFYTREENYLFLSELTNNKLVWVTENQIDATLFEDFFRKKNSFADKLDLECQTLKSKTLCDFKTRTKGILISAFNCGIVTGYREIFGSESCSQVLLFYLDVIEKFKKPPPEFLIYDDACHLKKMTDKKKIWTKSERAKNLEMTKFAIDKFHFGNHKDKWC
;
A
#
# COMPACT_ATOMS: atom_id res chain seq x y z
N MET A 1 25.64 8.48 26.78
CA MET A 1 24.99 9.81 26.70
C MET A 1 23.91 9.86 27.78
N LYS A 2 24.17 10.51 28.92
CA LYS A 2 23.16 10.72 29.96
C LYS A 2 22.32 11.94 29.55
N ILE A 3 21.04 11.73 29.25
CA ILE A 3 20.11 12.84 29.01
C ILE A 3 19.65 13.31 30.39
N GLU A 4 20.09 14.48 30.83
CA GLU A 4 19.58 15.12 32.04
C GLU A 4 18.14 15.60 31.81
N ILE A 5 17.18 14.99 32.50
CA ILE A 5 15.73 15.29 32.38
C ILE A 5 15.34 16.52 33.24
N SER A 6 16.29 17.22 33.85
CA SER A 6 16.05 18.10 35.01
C SER A 6 15.43 19.48 34.75
N LYS A 7 14.93 19.80 33.54
CA LYS A 7 14.26 21.09 33.26
C LYS A 7 13.09 21.03 32.28
N TYR A 8 12.26 19.99 32.31
CA TYR A 8 10.99 20.04 31.58
C TYR A 8 9.98 20.92 32.32
N LYS A 9 9.86 22.20 31.90
CA LYS A 9 8.67 23.00 32.17
C LYS A 9 7.48 22.33 31.49
N ALA A 10 6.35 22.24 32.20
CA ALA A 10 5.12 21.73 31.60
C ALA A 10 4.80 22.53 30.32
N PRO A 11 4.51 21.86 29.18
CA PRO A 11 4.25 22.55 27.93
C PRO A 11 3.00 23.43 28.06
N ASP A 12 3.10 24.65 27.55
CA ASP A 12 1.96 25.55 27.41
C ASP A 12 0.92 24.88 26.49
N ILE A 13 -0.23 24.52 27.08
CA ILE A 13 -1.31 23.78 26.41
C ILE A 13 -1.80 24.53 25.17
N GLN A 14 -1.76 25.87 25.18
CA GLN A 14 -2.19 26.68 24.03
C GLN A 14 -1.27 26.51 22.81
N ASN A 15 -0.01 26.12 23.03
CA ASN A 15 1.01 25.97 21.99
C ASN A 15 1.45 24.52 21.75
N LEU A 16 0.74 23.56 22.35
CA LEU A 16 1.12 22.14 22.32
C LEU A 16 1.21 21.58 20.89
N ASN A 17 0.33 22.01 19.98
CA ASN A 17 0.34 21.53 18.60
C ASN A 17 1.59 21.97 17.81
N GLU A 18 2.03 23.22 17.95
CA GLU A 18 3.26 23.71 17.30
C GLU A 18 4.50 23.08 17.94
N GLN A 19 4.52 22.97 19.27
CA GLN A 19 5.60 22.29 19.99
C GLN A 19 5.72 20.81 19.60
N LEU A 20 4.60 20.11 19.43
CA LEU A 20 4.58 18.73 18.94
C LEU A 20 5.03 18.63 17.48
N LYS A 21 4.68 19.59 16.62
CA LYS A 21 5.19 19.62 15.23
C LYS A 21 6.72 19.77 15.20
N GLU A 22 7.25 20.71 15.98
CA GLU A 22 8.70 20.96 16.05
C GLU A 22 9.44 19.78 16.69
N TYR A 23 8.91 19.23 17.79
CA TYR A 23 9.48 18.05 18.43
C TYR A 23 9.45 16.82 17.53
N ARG A 24 8.37 16.63 16.76
CA ARG A 24 8.28 15.56 15.75
C ARG A 24 9.32 15.74 14.65
N LYS A 25 9.58 16.96 14.21
CA LYS A 25 10.62 17.27 13.22
C LYS A 25 12.01 16.88 13.77
N GLN A 26 12.32 17.28 14.99
CA GLN A 26 13.60 16.96 15.66
C GLN A 26 13.75 15.46 15.91
N LEU A 27 12.71 14.79 16.42
CA LEU A 27 12.73 13.34 16.63
C LEU A 27 12.87 12.58 15.31
N LEU A 28 12.17 13.00 14.26
CA LEU A 28 12.29 12.39 12.94
C LEU A 28 13.69 12.57 12.39
N GLU A 29 14.27 13.77 12.50
CA GLU A 29 15.66 14.03 12.10
C GLU A 29 16.65 13.15 12.89
N LYS A 30 16.52 13.05 14.22
CA LYS A 30 17.38 12.20 15.04
C LYS A 30 17.17 10.71 14.79
N PHE A 31 15.94 10.29 14.50
CA PHE A 31 15.62 8.92 14.12
C PHE A 31 16.26 8.59 12.77
N ILE A 32 16.09 9.45 11.77
CA ILE A 32 16.77 9.32 10.46
C ILE A 32 18.28 9.32 10.66
N ILE A 33 18.85 10.21 11.46
CA ILE A 33 20.29 10.20 11.76
C ILE A 33 20.69 8.86 12.41
N LYS A 34 19.95 8.37 13.41
CA LYS A 34 20.33 7.14 14.13
C LYS A 34 20.21 5.88 13.27
N TRP A 35 19.17 5.80 12.44
CA TRP A 35 18.83 4.59 11.68
C TRP A 35 19.23 4.65 10.20
N SER A 36 19.52 5.84 9.69
CA SER A 36 19.92 6.12 8.31
C SER A 36 21.33 6.71 8.20
N ASN A 37 21.95 7.23 9.28
CA ASN A 37 23.37 7.54 9.17
C ASN A 37 24.15 6.25 9.03
N HIS A 38 24.78 6.20 7.87
CA HIS A 38 25.71 5.21 7.41
C HIS A 38 27.04 5.32 8.16
N ASN A 39 27.00 5.38 9.50
CA ASN A 39 28.18 5.28 10.35
C ASN A 39 28.56 3.80 10.43
N HIS A 40 29.23 3.34 9.39
CA HIS A 40 30.26 2.33 9.62
C HIS A 40 31.12 2.87 10.73
N LYS A 41 31.37 2.07 11.77
CA LYS A 41 32.56 2.33 12.58
C LYS A 41 33.70 2.50 11.58
N GLU A 42 34.56 3.50 11.73
CA GLU A 42 35.62 3.82 10.75
C GLU A 42 36.51 2.61 10.39
N GLU A 43 36.45 1.57 11.21
CA GLU A 43 37.10 0.25 11.07
C GLU A 43 36.42 -0.69 10.06
N GLU A 44 35.14 -0.51 9.74
CA GLU A 44 34.43 -1.25 8.68
C GLU A 44 34.59 -0.52 7.34
N LYS A 45 35.82 -0.51 6.81
CA LYS A 45 36.11 -0.31 5.38
C LYS A 45 35.62 -1.51 4.56
N ASN A 46 34.37 -1.93 4.78
CA ASN A 46 33.82 -3.06 4.06
C ASN A 46 33.48 -2.56 2.65
N SER A 47 34.34 -2.90 1.69
CA SER A 47 34.25 -2.51 0.29
C SER A 47 32.95 -2.96 -0.39
N THR A 48 32.12 -3.75 0.31
CA THR A 48 30.84 -4.28 -0.16
C THR A 48 29.63 -3.52 0.35
N CYS A 49 29.80 -2.52 1.23
CA CYS A 49 28.65 -1.84 1.79
C CYS A 49 27.91 -0.97 0.75
N SER A 50 26.58 -0.95 0.85
CA SER A 50 25.64 -0.22 -0.02
C SER A 50 25.67 -0.70 -1.48
N LYS A 51 26.46 -1.72 -1.80
CA LYS A 51 26.51 -2.27 -3.15
C LYS A 51 25.24 -3.03 -3.51
N LEU A 52 24.48 -3.49 -2.53
CA LEU A 52 23.28 -4.28 -2.75
C LEU A 52 22.13 -3.58 -2.03
N LEU A 53 21.12 -3.19 -2.80
CA LEU A 53 19.86 -2.67 -2.32
C LEU A 53 18.78 -3.73 -2.49
N ASN A 54 18.18 -4.16 -1.39
CA ASN A 54 17.05 -5.06 -1.38
C ASN A 54 15.75 -4.26 -1.30
N ILE A 55 14.74 -4.61 -2.09
CA ILE A 55 13.38 -4.09 -2.01
C ILE A 55 12.42 -5.25 -1.73
N ASP A 56 11.56 -5.07 -0.73
CA ASP A 56 10.52 -6.05 -0.36
C ASP A 56 9.21 -5.31 -0.02
N GLY A 57 8.09 -5.80 -0.55
CA GLY A 57 6.74 -5.26 -0.33
C GLY A 57 5.88 -6.07 0.64
N ASN A 58 6.42 -7.12 1.27
CA ASN A 58 5.62 -8.01 2.10
C ASN A 58 5.45 -7.53 3.56
N PHE A 59 5.90 -6.33 3.90
CA PHE A 59 5.73 -5.76 5.24
C PHE A 59 4.26 -5.37 5.49
N LYS A 60 3.57 -6.17 6.30
CA LYS A 60 2.12 -6.05 6.61
C LYS A 60 1.75 -4.90 7.55
N CYS A 61 2.45 -3.77 7.48
CA CYS A 61 2.03 -2.56 8.17
C CYS A 61 0.89 -1.89 7.39
N THR A 62 -0.36 -2.19 7.76
CA THR A 62 -1.56 -1.64 7.09
C THR A 62 -2.20 -0.53 7.91
N ARG A 63 -2.77 0.47 7.24
CA ARG A 63 -3.67 1.48 7.84
C ARG A 63 -4.87 1.75 6.94
N LEU A 64 -5.83 2.52 7.44
CA LEU A 64 -6.91 3.06 6.62
C LEU A 64 -6.34 4.05 5.58
N LYS A 65 -6.78 3.92 4.33
CA LYS A 65 -6.48 4.71 3.14
C LYS A 65 -7.76 5.28 2.55
N CYS A 66 -7.63 6.44 1.95
CA CYS A 66 -8.65 6.98 1.08
C CYS A 66 -8.86 6.04 -0.12
N MET A 67 -10.12 5.81 -0.50
CA MET A 67 -10.48 4.94 -1.64
C MET A 67 -10.21 5.57 -3.02
N HIS A 68 -9.81 6.83 -3.09
CA HIS A 68 -9.47 7.46 -4.35
C HIS A 68 -8.26 6.77 -5.00
N SER A 69 -8.52 6.08 -6.10
CA SER A 69 -7.55 5.32 -6.90
C SER A 69 -6.91 6.14 -8.03
N GLY A 70 -7.41 7.35 -8.27
CA GLY A 70 -6.96 8.23 -9.35
C GLY A 70 -5.61 8.92 -9.10
N THR A 71 -5.04 8.83 -7.89
CA THR A 71 -3.74 9.43 -7.60
C THR A 71 -2.64 8.74 -8.39
N ARG A 72 -2.00 9.52 -9.26
CA ARG A 72 -0.88 9.09 -10.09
C ARG A 72 0.35 9.91 -9.76
N LEU A 73 1.51 9.26 -9.73
CA LEU A 73 2.79 9.95 -9.70
C LEU A 73 3.35 10.06 -11.11
N MET A 74 3.84 11.25 -11.42
CA MET A 74 4.53 11.53 -12.67
C MET A 74 6.03 11.30 -12.45
N SER A 75 6.67 10.62 -13.39
CA SER A 75 8.13 10.50 -13.47
C SER A 75 8.57 10.90 -14.86
N LYS A 76 9.84 11.31 -15.02
CA LYS A 76 10.38 11.55 -16.37
C LYS A 76 10.61 10.23 -17.13
N GLU A 77 10.76 9.14 -16.40
CA GLU A 77 11.18 7.82 -16.85
C GLU A 77 10.00 6.86 -17.10
N LEU A 78 8.84 7.17 -16.50
CA LEU A 78 7.68 6.30 -16.44
C LEU A 78 6.42 7.04 -16.83
N GLU A 79 5.53 6.32 -17.51
CA GLU A 79 4.13 6.69 -17.62
C GLU A 79 3.53 6.92 -16.23
N PRO A 80 2.46 7.73 -16.11
CA PRO A 80 1.82 8.01 -14.84
C PRO A 80 1.55 6.73 -14.04
N VAL A 81 2.21 6.60 -12.89
CA VAL A 81 2.14 5.40 -12.04
C VAL A 81 1.01 5.59 -11.04
N SER A 82 -0.01 4.74 -11.06
CA SER A 82 -1.05 4.77 -10.03
C SER A 82 -0.46 4.35 -8.68
N VAL A 83 -0.59 5.21 -7.67
CA VAL A 83 -0.10 4.95 -6.31
C VAL A 83 -1.19 5.02 -5.26
N GLY A 84 -2.38 5.53 -5.59
CA GLY A 84 -3.45 5.75 -4.60
C GLY A 84 -3.21 6.94 -3.68
N CYS A 85 -4.26 7.39 -3.00
CA CYS A 85 -4.19 8.58 -2.16
C CYS A 85 -3.50 8.30 -0.81
N VAL A 86 -2.40 9.02 -0.52
CA VAL A 86 -1.65 8.89 0.73
C VAL A 86 -2.35 9.47 1.97
N LYS A 87 -3.47 10.18 1.81
CA LYS A 87 -4.18 10.78 2.94
C LYS A 87 -5.02 9.73 3.67
N THR A 88 -5.15 9.92 4.99
CA THR A 88 -6.07 9.12 5.80
C THR A 88 -7.50 9.58 5.49
N PRO A 89 -8.47 8.66 5.36
CA PRO A 89 -9.86 9.06 5.20
C PRO A 89 -10.33 9.88 6.40
N GLU A 90 -11.32 10.75 6.18
CA GLU A 90 -11.98 11.43 7.29
C GLU A 90 -12.72 10.42 8.17
N ARG A 91 -12.95 10.80 9.43
CA ARG A 91 -13.73 9.97 10.34
C ARG A 91 -15.07 9.65 9.68
N ASP A 92 -15.38 8.37 9.58
CA ASP A 92 -16.62 7.85 9.02
C ASP A 92 -16.84 8.16 7.53
N SER A 93 -15.75 8.35 6.78
CA SER A 93 -15.74 8.50 5.33
C SER A 93 -14.82 7.46 4.70
N TYR A 94 -15.10 7.09 3.44
CA TYR A 94 -14.18 6.31 2.61
C TYR A 94 -13.09 7.17 1.95
N PHE A 95 -13.23 8.50 2.04
CA PHE A 95 -12.40 9.47 1.36
C PHE A 95 -11.76 10.44 2.35
N CYS A 96 -10.58 10.95 2.00
CA CYS A 96 -9.98 12.05 2.74
C CYS A 96 -10.68 13.37 2.37
N TYR A 97 -10.36 14.43 3.12
CA TYR A 97 -10.89 15.77 2.92
C TYR A 97 -10.83 16.24 1.45
N ASP A 98 -9.69 16.01 0.78
CA ASP A 98 -9.48 16.40 -0.62
C ASP A 98 -10.36 15.64 -1.63
N HIS A 99 -10.77 14.41 -1.29
CA HIS A 99 -11.41 13.49 -2.23
C HIS A 99 -12.88 13.23 -1.92
N ARG A 100 -13.41 13.75 -0.81
CA ARG A 100 -14.79 13.50 -0.38
C ARG A 100 -15.83 13.96 -1.40
N ASP A 101 -15.54 15.03 -2.14
CA ASP A 101 -16.46 15.62 -3.11
C ASP A 101 -16.17 15.18 -4.54
N SER A 102 -14.90 14.95 -4.87
CA SER A 102 -14.45 14.63 -6.24
C SER A 102 -14.49 13.15 -6.59
N SER A 103 -14.55 12.26 -5.59
CA SER A 103 -14.27 10.83 -5.78
C SER A 103 -15.37 9.94 -5.23
N ARG A 104 -16.64 10.27 -5.47
CA ARG A 104 -17.78 9.50 -4.95
C ARG A 104 -18.02 8.15 -5.63
N TYR A 105 -17.14 7.71 -6.53
CA TYR A 105 -17.23 6.41 -7.18
C TYR A 105 -16.38 5.36 -6.46
N ILE A 106 -16.97 4.18 -6.29
CA ILE A 106 -16.37 3.03 -5.61
C ILE A 106 -16.33 1.87 -6.60
N PHE A 107 -15.17 1.21 -6.66
CA PHE A 107 -14.91 0.14 -7.62
C PHE A 107 -15.05 -1.25 -6.97
N PHE A 108 -15.69 -2.16 -7.68
CA PHE A 108 -15.99 -3.54 -7.26
C PHE A 108 -15.58 -4.48 -8.38
N THR A 109 -15.05 -5.65 -8.03
CA THR A 109 -14.69 -6.69 -9.01
C THR A 109 -15.76 -7.77 -9.02
N VAL A 110 -16.41 -7.95 -10.16
CA VAL A 110 -17.48 -8.92 -10.40
C VAL A 110 -17.07 -9.73 -11.61
N GLU A 111 -16.72 -11.01 -11.41
CA GLU A 111 -16.36 -11.95 -12.49
C GLU A 111 -15.32 -11.35 -13.47
N ASP A 112 -14.18 -10.92 -12.93
CA ASP A 112 -13.07 -10.28 -13.65
C ASP A 112 -13.38 -8.90 -14.27
N LYS A 113 -14.62 -8.40 -14.15
CA LYS A 113 -14.98 -7.05 -14.56
C LYS A 113 -14.90 -6.09 -13.38
N THR A 114 -14.37 -4.90 -13.63
CA THR A 114 -14.42 -3.80 -12.65
C THR A 114 -15.67 -2.96 -12.90
N LEU A 115 -16.58 -2.95 -11.93
CA LEU A 115 -17.75 -2.09 -11.91
C LEU A 115 -17.49 -0.88 -11.03
N SER A 116 -18.08 0.27 -11.37
CA SER A 116 -18.00 1.48 -10.57
C SER A 116 -19.40 1.96 -10.20
N PHE A 117 -19.64 2.21 -8.92
CA PHE A 117 -20.90 2.76 -8.41
C PHE A 117 -20.65 4.11 -7.77
N HIS A 118 -21.49 5.09 -8.06
CA HIS A 118 -21.55 6.30 -7.24
C HIS A 118 -22.06 5.92 -5.85
N ILE A 119 -21.54 6.52 -4.79
CA ILE A 119 -21.89 6.18 -3.41
C ILE A 119 -23.41 6.27 -3.16
N ASP A 120 -24.07 7.25 -3.80
CA ASP A 120 -25.52 7.45 -3.70
C ASP A 120 -26.35 6.36 -4.40
N GLN A 121 -25.73 5.55 -5.26
CA GLN A 121 -26.35 4.38 -5.91
C GLN A 121 -26.22 3.10 -5.06
N ILE A 122 -25.41 3.12 -4.00
CA ILE A 122 -25.19 1.97 -3.12
C ILE A 122 -26.25 2.02 -2.00
N LYS A 123 -27.44 1.52 -2.32
CA LYS A 123 -28.62 1.49 -1.45
C LYS A 123 -29.36 0.18 -1.63
N PRO A 124 -29.99 -0.39 -0.59
CA PRO A 124 -30.65 -1.67 -0.72
C PRO A 124 -31.82 -1.62 -1.71
N ASP A 125 -31.87 -2.61 -2.59
CA ASP A 125 -33.02 -2.91 -3.42
C ASP A 125 -34.09 -3.56 -2.53
N ASN A 126 -35.17 -2.83 -2.26
CA ASN A 126 -36.22 -3.28 -1.34
C ASN A 126 -37.14 -4.36 -1.94
N VAL A 127 -37.20 -4.47 -3.27
CA VAL A 127 -38.14 -5.36 -3.97
C VAL A 127 -37.45 -6.02 -5.15
N PHE A 128 -37.41 -7.35 -5.14
CA PHE A 128 -37.01 -8.18 -6.25
C PHE A 128 -37.70 -9.55 -6.17
N GLU A 129 -38.14 -10.08 -7.31
CA GLU A 129 -38.87 -11.36 -7.38
C GLU A 129 -37.93 -12.57 -7.45
N ASN A 130 -36.72 -12.36 -7.98
CA ASN A 130 -35.75 -13.41 -8.21
C ASN A 130 -34.92 -13.69 -6.94
N LYS A 131 -34.54 -14.96 -6.72
CA LYS A 131 -33.67 -15.31 -5.60
C LYS A 131 -32.26 -14.79 -5.83
N ILE A 132 -31.54 -14.50 -4.74
CA ILE A 132 -30.11 -14.21 -4.80
C ILE A 132 -29.37 -15.51 -5.10
N SER A 133 -28.58 -15.51 -6.17
CA SER A 133 -27.76 -16.66 -6.59
C SER A 133 -26.32 -16.58 -6.07
N LYS A 134 -25.79 -15.37 -5.91
CA LYS A 134 -24.38 -15.14 -5.59
C LYS A 134 -24.15 -13.80 -4.92
N ILE A 135 -23.21 -13.75 -3.97
CA ILE A 135 -22.69 -12.51 -3.39
C ILE A 135 -21.31 -12.26 -3.99
N HIS A 136 -21.11 -11.08 -4.58
CA HIS A 136 -19.84 -10.68 -5.19
C HIS A 136 -18.97 -9.87 -4.25
N ASP A 137 -19.57 -8.96 -3.48
CA ASP A 137 -18.82 -8.06 -2.60
C ASP A 137 -19.69 -7.49 -1.48
N CYS A 138 -19.08 -6.75 -0.56
CA CYS A 138 -19.81 -6.02 0.48
C CYS A 138 -19.30 -4.58 0.62
N PHE A 139 -20.18 -3.71 1.11
CA PHE A 139 -19.95 -2.30 1.36
C PHE A 139 -20.59 -1.92 2.69
N TYR A 140 -19.88 -1.18 3.54
CA TYR A 140 -20.43 -0.76 4.83
C TYR A 140 -21.03 0.65 4.73
N THR A 141 -22.24 0.85 5.24
CA THR A 141 -22.85 2.17 5.41
C THR A 141 -23.27 2.36 6.87
N ARG A 142 -23.37 3.60 7.33
CA ARG A 142 -23.85 3.90 8.69
C ARG A 142 -25.33 3.56 8.87
N GLU A 143 -26.11 3.70 7.80
CA GLU A 143 -27.57 3.55 7.84
C GLU A 143 -27.98 2.07 7.85
N GLU A 144 -27.31 1.25 7.02
CA GLU A 144 -27.71 -0.14 6.75
C GLU A 144 -26.71 -1.18 7.29
N ASN A 145 -25.67 -0.73 8.00
CA ASN A 145 -24.49 -1.53 8.36
C ASN A 145 -23.80 -2.14 7.14
N TYR A 146 -24.14 -3.36 6.73
CA TYR A 146 -23.55 -4.02 5.56
C TYR A 146 -24.56 -4.14 4.42
N LEU A 147 -24.17 -3.61 3.28
CA LEU A 147 -24.79 -3.86 1.98
C LEU A 147 -23.95 -4.83 1.19
N PHE A 148 -24.59 -5.75 0.49
CA PHE A 148 -23.97 -6.80 -0.28
C PHE A 148 -24.30 -6.60 -1.76
N LEU A 149 -23.27 -6.53 -2.60
CA LEU A 149 -23.45 -6.53 -4.05
C LEU A 149 -23.70 -7.97 -4.45
N SER A 150 -24.94 -8.24 -4.82
CA SER A 150 -25.46 -9.59 -5.04
C SER A 150 -26.01 -9.72 -6.46
N GLU A 151 -25.94 -10.92 -7.00
CA GLU A 151 -26.51 -11.29 -8.27
C GLU A 151 -27.76 -12.13 -8.06
N LEU A 152 -28.81 -11.81 -8.79
CA LEU A 152 -30.06 -12.56 -8.80
C LEU A 152 -29.99 -13.71 -9.82
N THR A 153 -30.92 -14.67 -9.74
CA THR A 153 -31.02 -15.81 -10.67
C THR A 153 -31.22 -15.40 -12.14
N ASN A 154 -31.61 -14.16 -12.41
CA ASN A 154 -31.71 -13.59 -13.76
C ASN A 154 -30.47 -12.76 -14.17
N ASN A 155 -29.36 -12.90 -13.45
CA ASN A 155 -28.09 -12.19 -13.63
C ASN A 155 -28.15 -10.66 -13.41
N LYS A 156 -29.23 -10.15 -12.79
CA LYS A 156 -29.30 -8.74 -12.37
C LYS A 156 -28.48 -8.54 -11.10
N LEU A 157 -27.64 -7.50 -11.09
CA LEU A 157 -26.95 -7.05 -9.89
C LEU A 157 -27.86 -6.12 -9.06
N VAL A 158 -27.86 -6.35 -7.75
CA VAL A 158 -28.62 -5.60 -6.76
C VAL A 158 -27.78 -5.41 -5.49
N TRP A 159 -28.09 -4.37 -4.73
CA TRP A 159 -27.58 -4.18 -3.39
C TRP A 159 -28.60 -4.72 -2.41
N VAL A 160 -28.18 -5.55 -1.45
CA VAL A 160 -29.10 -6.16 -0.47
C VAL A 160 -28.53 -6.04 0.93
N THR A 161 -29.41 -5.98 1.93
CA THR A 161 -29.06 -6.06 3.35
C THR A 161 -28.82 -7.51 3.75
N GLU A 162 -28.18 -7.71 4.91
CA GLU A 162 -27.97 -9.05 5.50
C GLU A 162 -29.27 -9.85 5.62
N ASN A 163 -30.36 -9.21 6.05
CA ASN A 163 -31.66 -9.86 6.27
C ASN A 163 -32.33 -10.37 4.98
N GLN A 164 -31.86 -9.94 3.81
CA GLN A 164 -32.40 -10.36 2.51
C GLN A 164 -31.63 -11.56 1.91
N ILE A 165 -30.54 -11.98 2.54
CA ILE A 165 -29.63 -13.02 2.04
C ILE A 165 -29.94 -14.35 2.74
N ASP A 166 -29.94 -15.43 1.98
CA ASP A 166 -30.01 -16.78 2.53
C ASP A 166 -28.78 -17.08 3.43
N ALA A 167 -29.02 -17.63 4.61
CA ALA A 167 -27.97 -17.90 5.60
C ALA A 167 -26.83 -18.74 5.04
N THR A 168 -27.12 -19.74 4.19
CA THR A 168 -26.09 -20.60 3.61
C THR A 168 -25.22 -19.84 2.61
N LEU A 169 -25.81 -18.93 1.82
CA LEU A 169 -25.07 -18.10 0.88
C LEU A 169 -24.20 -17.07 1.60
N PHE A 170 -24.72 -16.50 2.69
CA PHE A 170 -23.99 -15.59 3.56
C PHE A 170 -22.78 -16.28 4.19
N GLU A 171 -22.98 -17.44 4.82
CA GLU A 171 -21.91 -18.25 5.39
C GLU A 171 -20.87 -18.65 4.34
N ASP A 172 -21.30 -19.06 3.14
CA ASP A 172 -20.40 -19.41 2.05
C ASP A 172 -19.54 -18.22 1.59
N PHE A 173 -20.12 -17.02 1.50
CA PHE A 173 -19.38 -15.79 1.18
C PHE A 173 -18.33 -15.50 2.25
N PHE A 174 -18.70 -15.54 3.53
CA PHE A 174 -17.76 -15.32 4.62
C PHE A 174 -16.73 -16.45 4.76
N ARG A 175 -17.08 -17.71 4.51
CA ARG A 175 -16.11 -18.82 4.50
C ARG A 175 -15.06 -18.64 3.40
N LYS A 176 -15.49 -18.29 2.19
CA LYS A 176 -14.57 -17.97 1.08
C LYS A 176 -13.67 -16.79 1.43
N LYS A 177 -14.23 -15.76 2.09
CA LYS A 177 -13.52 -14.54 2.47
C LYS A 177 -12.59 -14.73 3.67
N ASN A 178 -12.99 -15.51 4.66
CA ASN A 178 -12.25 -15.81 5.89
C ASN A 178 -11.22 -16.91 5.70
N SER A 179 -11.27 -17.70 4.62
CA SER A 179 -10.12 -18.55 4.23
C SER A 179 -8.79 -17.78 4.11
N PHE A 180 -8.85 -16.44 3.98
CA PHE A 180 -7.72 -15.53 4.10
C PHE A 180 -7.40 -15.07 5.53
N ALA A 181 -8.40 -14.94 6.41
CA ALA A 181 -8.26 -14.49 7.80
C ALA A 181 -7.89 -15.64 8.76
N ASP A 182 -8.39 -16.86 8.51
CA ASP A 182 -8.09 -18.07 9.29
C ASP A 182 -6.61 -18.48 9.19
N LYS A 183 -5.86 -17.95 8.21
CA LYS A 183 -4.40 -18.07 8.16
C LYS A 183 -3.65 -17.20 9.19
N LEU A 184 -4.35 -16.32 9.91
CA LEU A 184 -3.74 -15.33 10.80
C LEU A 184 -4.06 -15.52 12.29
N ASP A 185 -4.88 -16.50 12.69
CA ASP A 185 -5.12 -16.87 14.10
C ASP A 185 -5.46 -15.67 15.01
N LEU A 186 -6.32 -14.76 14.53
CA LEU A 186 -6.68 -13.54 15.25
C LEU A 186 -8.00 -13.70 16.01
N GLU A 187 -7.95 -14.21 17.24
CA GLU A 187 -9.08 -14.21 18.21
C GLU A 187 -9.35 -12.82 18.85
N CYS A 188 -8.82 -11.75 18.29
CA CYS A 188 -8.78 -10.45 18.95
C CYS A 188 -10.04 -9.61 18.68
N GLN A 189 -11.00 -9.58 19.62
CA GLN A 189 -12.21 -8.74 19.60
C GLN A 189 -11.95 -7.24 19.86
N THR A 190 -10.87 -6.66 19.33
CA THR A 190 -10.63 -5.21 19.48
C THR A 190 -11.54 -4.39 18.57
N LEU A 191 -11.87 -3.15 18.98
CA LEU A 191 -12.67 -2.17 18.21
C LEU A 191 -12.26 -1.99 16.73
N LYS A 192 -11.06 -2.43 16.35
CA LYS A 192 -10.59 -2.48 14.95
C LYS A 192 -11.55 -3.27 14.05
N SER A 193 -12.20 -4.33 14.55
CA SER A 193 -13.19 -5.10 13.79
C SER A 193 -14.53 -4.39 13.59
N LYS A 194 -14.77 -3.24 14.24
CA LYS A 194 -16.06 -2.52 14.26
C LYS A 194 -16.00 -1.13 13.64
N THR A 195 -14.83 -0.65 13.22
CA THR A 195 -14.71 0.64 12.53
C THR A 195 -15.21 0.56 11.10
N LEU A 196 -15.90 1.61 10.65
CA LEU A 196 -16.23 1.84 9.24
C LEU A 196 -15.03 1.45 8.36
N CYS A 197 -15.29 0.53 7.43
CA CYS A 197 -14.44 0.27 6.27
C CYS A 197 -13.14 -0.52 6.48
N ASP A 198 -13.00 -1.39 7.48
CA ASP A 198 -11.76 -2.18 7.62
C ASP A 198 -11.45 -3.05 6.37
N PHE A 199 -12.50 -3.42 5.62
CA PHE A 199 -12.42 -4.07 4.32
C PHE A 199 -12.43 -3.02 3.19
N LYS A 200 -11.45 -3.09 2.27
CA LYS A 200 -11.16 -2.18 1.13
C LYS A 200 -10.50 -0.84 1.43
N THR A 201 -10.65 -0.28 2.63
CA THR A 201 -9.90 0.94 2.97
C THR A 201 -8.57 0.64 3.63
N ARG A 202 -8.10 -0.61 3.71
CA ARG A 202 -6.74 -0.85 4.17
C ARG A 202 -5.73 -0.85 3.04
N THR A 203 -4.55 -0.29 3.32
CA THR A 203 -3.37 -0.50 2.48
C THR A 203 -2.94 -1.95 2.53
N LYS A 204 -2.23 -2.41 1.50
CA LYS A 204 -1.73 -3.80 1.37
C LYS A 204 -0.42 -4.03 2.09
N GLY A 205 0.20 -2.97 2.63
CA GLY A 205 1.48 -3.02 3.31
C GLY A 205 2.36 -1.86 2.87
N ILE A 206 3.67 -2.05 3.06
CA ILE A 206 4.69 -1.09 2.64
C ILE A 206 5.79 -1.81 1.86
N LEU A 207 6.23 -1.18 0.78
CA LEU A 207 7.54 -1.40 0.17
C LEU A 207 8.59 -0.82 1.12
N ILE A 208 9.63 -1.59 1.41
CA ILE A 208 10.82 -1.14 2.14
C ILE A 208 12.02 -1.38 1.25
N SER A 209 12.95 -0.43 1.24
CA SER A 209 14.28 -0.61 0.65
C SER A 209 15.34 -0.62 1.75
N ALA A 210 16.25 -1.57 1.70
CA ALA A 210 17.35 -1.69 2.65
C ALA A 210 18.65 -2.10 1.96
N PHE A 211 19.78 -1.52 2.37
CA PHE A 211 21.08 -1.99 1.90
C PHE A 211 21.50 -3.30 2.60
N ASN A 212 22.47 -4.00 2.03
CA ASN A 212 23.09 -5.19 2.64
C ASN A 212 23.74 -4.96 4.00
N CYS A 213 23.97 -3.71 4.41
CA CYS A 213 24.39 -3.36 5.78
C CYS A 213 23.22 -3.22 6.78
N GLY A 214 21.98 -3.51 6.37
CA GLY A 214 20.79 -3.43 7.23
C GLY A 214 20.19 -2.03 7.34
N ILE A 215 20.76 -1.02 6.68
CA ILE A 215 20.23 0.34 6.70
C ILE A 215 19.02 0.43 5.79
N VAL A 216 17.88 0.80 6.37
CA VAL A 216 16.65 1.12 5.64
C VAL A 216 16.81 2.48 4.95
N THR A 217 16.69 2.48 3.62
CA THR A 217 16.92 3.67 2.77
C THR A 217 15.62 4.36 2.37
N GLY A 218 14.50 3.66 2.46
CA GLY A 218 13.21 4.21 2.14
C GLY A 218 12.07 3.25 2.46
N TYR A 219 10.87 3.80 2.47
CA TYR A 219 9.64 3.02 2.45
C TYR A 219 8.59 3.74 1.61
N ARG A 220 7.64 2.97 1.07
CA ARG A 220 6.48 3.47 0.33
C ARG A 220 5.28 2.60 0.62
N GLU A 221 4.15 3.21 0.87
CA GLU A 221 2.92 2.47 1.12
C GLU A 221 2.32 1.89 -0.16
N ILE A 222 1.80 0.66 -0.07
CA ILE A 222 1.17 -0.07 -1.16
C ILE A 222 -0.35 0.01 -0.98
N PHE A 223 -1.04 0.70 -1.89
CA PHE A 223 -2.48 0.93 -1.72
C PHE A 223 -3.32 -0.22 -2.29
N GLY A 224 -3.12 -0.61 -3.54
CA GLY A 224 -3.97 -1.58 -4.24
C GLY A 224 -3.32 -2.95 -4.38
N SER A 225 -2.27 -2.99 -5.18
CA SER A 225 -1.35 -4.10 -5.34
C SER A 225 0.05 -3.52 -5.51
N GLU A 226 1.05 -4.34 -5.27
CA GLU A 226 2.40 -4.04 -5.71
C GLU A 226 2.49 -4.24 -7.23
N SER A 227 3.22 -3.37 -7.92
CA SER A 227 3.48 -3.51 -9.35
C SER A 227 4.92 -3.13 -9.66
N CYS A 228 5.49 -3.76 -10.69
CA CYS A 228 6.83 -3.44 -11.18
C CYS A 228 7.03 -1.93 -11.42
N SER A 229 6.02 -1.21 -11.93
CA SER A 229 6.12 0.25 -12.14
C SER A 229 6.22 1.03 -10.82
N GLN A 230 5.50 0.63 -9.78
CA GLN A 230 5.59 1.26 -8.46
C GLN A 230 6.93 0.98 -7.77
N VAL A 231 7.41 -0.27 -7.87
CA VAL A 231 8.71 -0.69 -7.34
C VAL A 231 9.84 0.04 -8.02
N LEU A 232 9.79 0.14 -9.35
CA LEU A 232 10.77 0.90 -10.11
C LEU A 232 10.75 2.39 -9.75
N LEU A 233 9.57 3.01 -9.68
CA LEU A 233 9.47 4.41 -9.27
C LEU A 233 10.04 4.61 -7.86
N PHE A 234 9.77 3.67 -6.94
CA PHE A 234 10.28 3.70 -5.59
C PHE A 234 11.81 3.57 -5.56
N TYR A 235 12.39 2.62 -6.31
CA TYR A 235 13.82 2.48 -6.49
C TYR A 235 14.46 3.79 -6.98
N LEU A 236 13.92 4.37 -8.04
CA LEU A 236 14.42 5.61 -8.64
C LEU A 236 14.39 6.78 -7.63
N ASP A 237 13.37 6.87 -6.77
CA ASP A 237 13.28 7.89 -5.72
C ASP A 237 14.25 7.65 -4.56
N VAL A 238 14.57 6.39 -4.27
CA VAL A 238 15.55 6.00 -3.24
C VAL A 238 16.95 6.38 -3.68
N ILE A 239 17.34 6.04 -4.91
CA ILE A 239 18.69 6.34 -5.42
C ILE A 239 18.91 7.83 -5.63
N GLU A 240 17.88 8.60 -5.99
CA GLU A 240 17.99 10.06 -6.12
C GLU A 240 18.35 10.73 -4.79
N LYS A 241 17.84 10.20 -3.66
CA LYS A 241 18.15 10.71 -2.32
C LYS A 241 19.53 10.27 -1.84
N PHE A 242 20.11 9.23 -2.44
CA PHE A 242 21.38 8.67 -2.03
C PHE A 242 22.53 9.35 -2.80
N LYS A 243 23.27 10.25 -2.13
CA LYS A 243 24.39 11.03 -2.73
C LYS A 243 25.67 10.22 -3.00
N LYS A 244 25.62 8.90 -2.85
CA LYS A 244 26.73 7.97 -3.08
C LYS A 244 26.54 7.32 -4.45
N PRO A 245 27.56 6.61 -4.99
CA PRO A 245 27.34 5.82 -6.19
C PRO A 245 26.11 4.91 -6.01
N PRO A 246 25.34 4.69 -7.09
CA PRO A 246 24.17 3.81 -7.02
C PRO A 246 24.58 2.39 -6.59
N PRO A 247 23.65 1.61 -6.02
CA PRO A 247 23.94 0.22 -5.70
C PRO A 247 24.36 -0.53 -6.96
N GLU A 248 25.34 -1.44 -6.83
CA GLU A 248 25.76 -2.32 -7.90
C GLU A 248 24.66 -3.35 -8.23
N PHE A 249 23.89 -3.77 -7.21
CA PHE A 249 22.82 -4.76 -7.32
C PHE A 249 21.50 -4.24 -6.72
N LEU A 250 20.42 -4.44 -7.45
CA LEU A 250 19.04 -4.36 -6.97
C LEU A 250 18.50 -5.78 -6.81
N ILE A 251 18.13 -6.14 -5.58
CA ILE A 251 17.45 -7.39 -5.25
C ILE A 251 15.97 -7.13 -5.09
N TYR A 252 15.16 -7.95 -5.76
CA TYR A 252 13.71 -7.90 -5.73
C TYR A 252 13.15 -9.28 -6.10
N ASP A 253 12.00 -9.67 -5.54
CA ASP A 253 11.39 -10.97 -5.84
C ASP A 253 11.05 -11.10 -7.32
N ASP A 254 10.56 -10.04 -7.95
CA ASP A 254 10.20 -9.99 -9.37
C ASP A 254 11.20 -9.19 -10.22
N ALA A 255 12.49 -9.26 -9.84
CA ALA A 255 13.57 -8.48 -10.44
C ALA A 255 13.73 -8.70 -11.95
N CYS A 256 13.43 -9.90 -12.44
CA CYS A 256 13.49 -10.18 -13.87
C CYS A 256 12.45 -9.31 -14.62
N HIS A 257 11.19 -9.24 -14.16
CA HIS A 257 10.16 -8.50 -14.90
C HIS A 257 10.42 -7.00 -14.82
N LEU A 258 10.99 -6.56 -13.70
CA LEU A 258 11.53 -5.23 -13.52
C LEU A 258 12.60 -4.90 -14.57
N LYS A 259 13.60 -5.78 -14.77
CA LYS A 259 14.65 -5.64 -15.81
C LYS A 259 14.08 -5.62 -17.22
N LYS A 260 13.13 -6.51 -17.53
CA LYS A 260 12.45 -6.51 -18.83
C LYS A 260 11.72 -5.19 -19.10
N MET A 261 11.13 -4.59 -18.07
CA MET A 261 10.47 -3.29 -18.19
C MET A 261 11.49 -2.15 -18.42
N THR A 262 12.68 -2.23 -17.83
CA THR A 262 13.75 -1.25 -18.07
C THR A 262 14.29 -1.32 -19.49
N ASP A 263 14.43 -2.52 -20.04
CA ASP A 263 15.00 -2.75 -21.39
C ASP A 263 14.07 -2.32 -22.53
N LYS A 264 12.75 -2.39 -22.31
CA LYS A 264 11.75 -2.06 -23.34
C LYS A 264 11.60 -0.56 -23.60
N LYS A 265 12.01 0.30 -22.67
CA LYS A 265 11.71 1.73 -22.74
C LYS A 265 12.93 2.51 -23.25
N LYS A 266 12.96 2.75 -24.57
CA LYS A 266 13.96 3.62 -25.26
C LYS A 266 14.03 5.08 -24.76
N ILE A 267 13.15 5.51 -23.86
CA ILE A 267 12.96 6.91 -23.40
C ILE A 267 13.86 7.25 -22.19
N TRP A 268 14.60 6.28 -21.66
CA TRP A 268 15.24 6.38 -20.35
C TRP A 268 16.46 7.29 -20.29
N THR A 269 17.05 7.62 -21.44
CA THR A 269 18.46 8.01 -21.51
C THR A 269 18.80 9.46 -21.13
N LYS A 270 17.86 10.25 -20.61
CA LYS A 270 18.11 11.68 -20.31
C LYS A 270 18.18 12.05 -18.84
N SER A 271 17.66 11.23 -17.92
CA SER A 271 17.72 11.56 -16.50
C SER A 271 18.90 10.88 -15.81
N GLU A 272 19.44 11.54 -14.79
CA GLU A 272 20.53 10.98 -13.99
C GLU A 272 20.09 9.71 -13.24
N ARG A 273 18.83 9.68 -12.79
CA ARG A 273 18.21 8.51 -12.14
C ARG A 273 18.23 7.28 -13.05
N ALA A 274 17.91 7.47 -14.33
CA ALA A 274 17.91 6.37 -15.30
C ALA A 274 19.33 5.88 -15.63
N LYS A 275 20.31 6.78 -15.77
CA LYS A 275 21.72 6.39 -15.94
C LYS A 275 22.23 5.57 -14.75
N ASN A 276 21.90 5.99 -13.54
CA ASN A 276 22.24 5.25 -12.32
C ASN A 276 21.61 3.85 -12.32
N LEU A 277 20.39 3.74 -12.82
CA LEU A 277 19.72 2.46 -12.95
C LEU A 277 20.31 1.56 -14.04
N GLU A 278 20.78 2.11 -15.16
CA GLU A 278 21.47 1.34 -16.21
C GLU A 278 22.76 0.68 -15.67
N MET A 279 23.44 1.31 -14.71
CA MET A 279 24.62 0.74 -14.04
C MET A 279 24.26 -0.33 -13.00
N THR A 280 22.99 -0.46 -12.63
CA THR A 280 22.53 -1.40 -11.59
C THR A 280 22.25 -2.77 -12.18
N LYS A 281 22.84 -3.82 -11.62
CA LYS A 281 22.54 -5.22 -11.94
C LYS A 281 21.29 -5.65 -11.19
N PHE A 282 20.43 -6.44 -11.82
CA PHE A 282 19.22 -6.97 -11.20
C PHE A 282 19.49 -8.40 -10.74
N ALA A 283 19.08 -8.73 -9.52
CA ALA A 283 19.16 -10.07 -8.97
C ALA A 283 17.82 -10.48 -8.35
N ILE A 284 17.43 -11.73 -8.59
CA ILE A 284 16.20 -12.30 -8.06
C ILE A 284 16.49 -12.89 -6.69
N ASP A 285 15.58 -12.73 -5.74
CA ASP A 285 15.66 -13.46 -4.47
C ASP A 285 15.62 -14.98 -4.72
N LYS A 286 16.60 -15.70 -4.18
CA LYS A 286 16.75 -17.15 -4.35
C LYS A 286 15.50 -17.92 -3.89
N PHE A 287 14.78 -17.43 -2.88
CA PHE A 287 13.56 -18.08 -2.40
C PHE A 287 12.42 -18.00 -3.41
N HIS A 288 12.41 -16.97 -4.25
CA HIS A 288 11.37 -16.74 -5.26
C HIS A 288 11.75 -17.33 -6.63
N PHE A 289 13.04 -17.53 -6.89
CA PHE A 289 13.60 -17.98 -8.18
C PHE A 289 12.86 -19.15 -8.84
N GLY A 290 12.42 -20.17 -8.07
CA GLY A 290 11.71 -21.33 -8.62
C GLY A 290 10.38 -21.02 -9.32
N ASN A 291 9.79 -19.85 -9.07
CA ASN A 291 8.57 -19.38 -9.73
C ASN A 291 8.83 -18.66 -11.06
N HIS A 292 10.08 -18.31 -11.36
CA HIS A 292 10.46 -17.59 -12.58
C HIS A 292 10.84 -18.57 -13.68
N LYS A 293 9.84 -19.01 -14.46
CA LYS A 293 9.97 -20.10 -15.45
C LYS A 293 9.90 -19.64 -16.90
N ASP A 294 9.63 -18.37 -17.15
CA ASP A 294 9.55 -17.86 -18.50
C ASP A 294 10.92 -17.97 -19.21
N LYS A 295 10.92 -18.20 -20.52
CA LYS A 295 12.15 -18.33 -21.33
C LYS A 295 13.16 -17.18 -21.21
N TRP A 296 12.71 -16.03 -20.70
CA TRP A 296 13.51 -14.82 -20.59
C TRP A 296 14.00 -14.57 -19.16
N CYS A 297 13.44 -15.26 -18.15
CA CYS A 297 13.82 -15.16 -16.74
C CYS A 297 15.19 -15.81 -16.47
#